data_AF-A0A703V2R9-F1
#
_entry.id   AF-A0A703V2R9-F1
#
_cell.length_a   1.000
_cell.length_b   1.000
_cell.length_c   1.000
_cell.angle_alpha   90.00
_cell.angle_beta   90.00
_cell.angle_gamma   90.00
#
_symmetry.space_group_name_H-M   'P 1'
#
loop_
_entity.id
_entity.type
_entity.pdbx_description
1 polymer ?
#
loop_
_entity_poly.entity_id
_entity_poly.type
_entity_poly.pdbx_seq_one_letter_code
_entity_poly.pdbx_strand_id
1 'polypeptide(L)'
;MAIFHLDFKIVKRSEGMTSVAKAAYHTRTRITDDRIGETYDFSHRTDLHGHIILAPVSAPAHIVESSSALWNEVERVERQNNGQTARYFDVAIPVELSNDDKKKLVAEYCQKNFVDKGMIADIAFHDLDSKNPHAHVMLTLKTIGPEGFGKKDRSWNDKKMVVQWRESWATMSNSYLETAGREERIDHRSLRTQCADALAQAEEAFSAEEKAFWLAKATETNRPAMQRVHRAKWNNTESQEQRATEQALRDQQIEEAKKVYNTFSELPLEIVVDVRSFTITHLAEPEEIVIPDFPATTKQQPVMTTHATSRRPATKSYRNPNKVSKVNVSGKKSPVLIVPEPTASTKLKTPSIQNTRAKNRAPMRSRKQTKPRQNGLFKRFTLLIVGYIREKF
;
A
#
# COMPACT_ATOMS: atom_id res chain seq x y z
N MET A 1 0.72 -9.72 15.53
CA MET A 1 1.50 -9.42 14.31
C MET A 1 0.80 -8.29 13.60
N ALA A 2 1.36 -7.09 13.71
CA ALA A 2 0.92 -5.96 12.93
C ALA A 2 1.22 -6.23 11.45
N ILE A 3 0.23 -6.00 10.57
CA ILE A 3 0.34 -6.28 9.14
C ILE A 3 0.09 -4.98 8.37
N PHE A 4 0.93 -4.73 7.37
CA PHE A 4 0.67 -3.64 6.42
C PHE A 4 -0.28 -4.11 5.31
N HIS A 5 -1.46 -3.48 5.20
CA HIS A 5 -2.31 -3.58 4.01
C HIS A 5 -3.03 -2.25 3.78
N LEU A 6 -2.90 -1.73 2.56
CA LEU A 6 -3.57 -0.50 2.10
C LEU A 6 -3.73 -0.56 0.57
N ASP A 7 -4.97 -0.66 0.10
CA ASP A 7 -5.29 -0.92 -1.31
C ASP A 7 -6.30 0.10 -1.86
N PHE A 8 -5.85 0.97 -2.76
CA PHE A 8 -6.67 2.02 -3.36
C PHE A 8 -7.33 1.57 -4.66
N LYS A 9 -8.61 1.91 -4.81
CA LYS A 9 -9.44 1.61 -5.97
C LYS A 9 -10.30 2.82 -6.34
N ILE A 10 -10.88 2.80 -7.53
CA ILE A 10 -11.78 3.86 -8.02
C ILE A 10 -13.14 3.25 -8.31
N VAL A 11 -14.21 3.93 -7.90
CA VAL A 11 -15.58 3.64 -8.33
C VAL A 11 -15.80 4.25 -9.70
N LYS A 12 -16.07 3.40 -10.69
CA LYS A 12 -16.31 3.80 -12.09
C LYS A 12 -17.69 3.36 -12.55
N ARG A 13 -18.46 4.29 -13.10
CA ARG A 13 -19.75 3.99 -13.72
C ARG A 13 -19.64 3.05 -14.93
N SER A 14 -18.53 3.12 -15.66
CA SER A 14 -18.26 2.24 -16.81
C SER A 14 -18.16 0.76 -16.43
N GLU A 15 -17.90 0.46 -15.17
CA GLU A 15 -17.85 -0.91 -14.62
C GLU A 15 -19.18 -1.31 -13.95
N GLY A 16 -20.24 -0.50 -14.14
CA GLY A 16 -21.56 -0.73 -13.53
C GLY A 16 -21.61 -0.44 -12.02
N MET A 17 -20.58 0.20 -11.46
CA MET A 17 -20.54 0.55 -10.04
C MET A 17 -21.06 1.98 -9.80
N THR A 18 -21.77 2.16 -8.69
CA THR A 18 -22.16 3.48 -8.17
C THR A 18 -21.52 3.70 -6.80
N SER A 19 -21.26 4.96 -6.47
CA SER A 19 -20.75 5.33 -5.14
C SER A 19 -21.80 5.08 -4.06
N VAL A 20 -23.09 5.27 -4.37
CA VAL A 20 -24.21 4.92 -3.49
C VAL A 20 -24.22 3.43 -3.12
N ALA A 21 -24.09 2.52 -4.10
CA ALA A 21 -24.02 1.08 -3.82
C ALA A 21 -22.82 0.73 -2.94
N LYS A 22 -21.68 1.39 -3.18
CA LYS A 22 -20.45 1.17 -2.43
C LYS A 22 -20.56 1.66 -0.99
N ALA A 23 -21.15 2.83 -0.80
CA ALA A 23 -21.41 3.41 0.50
C ALA A 23 -22.36 2.53 1.31
N ALA A 24 -23.52 2.17 0.75
CA ALA A 24 -24.47 1.27 1.37
C ALA A 24 -23.81 -0.05 1.79
N TYR A 25 -22.94 -0.59 0.93
CA TYR A 25 -22.17 -1.77 1.24
C TYR A 25 -21.24 -1.54 2.42
N HIS A 26 -20.40 -0.50 2.44
CA HIS A 26 -19.45 -0.27 3.51
C HIS A 26 -20.13 0.06 4.84
N THR A 27 -21.13 0.95 4.84
CA THR A 27 -21.83 1.37 6.06
C THR A 27 -22.90 0.39 6.54
N ARG A 28 -23.08 -0.76 5.87
CA ARG A 28 -24.13 -1.75 6.17
C ARG A 28 -25.51 -1.11 6.32
N THR A 29 -25.87 -0.21 5.41
CA THR A 29 -27.16 0.49 5.43
C THR A 29 -27.98 0.20 4.18
N ARG A 30 -29.23 0.65 4.20
CA ARG A 30 -30.10 0.73 3.03
C ARG A 30 -30.03 2.14 2.45
N ILE A 31 -29.59 2.27 1.20
CA ILE A 31 -29.49 3.55 0.49
C ILE A 31 -30.08 3.43 -0.91
N THR A 32 -30.90 4.40 -1.30
CA THR A 32 -31.44 4.54 -2.65
C THR A 32 -30.57 5.48 -3.47
N ASP A 33 -30.23 5.09 -4.71
CA ASP A 33 -29.55 5.92 -5.69
C ASP A 33 -30.60 6.72 -6.47
N ASP A 34 -30.75 8.00 -6.14
CA ASP A 34 -31.81 8.88 -6.67
C ASP A 34 -31.72 9.06 -8.20
N ARG A 35 -30.53 8.87 -8.78
CA ARG A 35 -30.31 9.04 -10.22
C ARG A 35 -30.88 7.88 -11.03
N ILE A 36 -30.89 6.66 -10.48
CA ILE A 36 -31.34 5.45 -11.19
C ILE A 36 -32.54 4.77 -10.53
N GLY A 37 -32.96 5.21 -9.35
CA GLY A 37 -34.09 4.64 -8.61
C GLY A 37 -33.80 3.28 -7.95
N GLU A 38 -32.58 2.78 -8.04
CA GLU A 38 -32.17 1.50 -7.48
C GLU A 38 -31.88 1.63 -5.98
N THR A 39 -32.29 0.63 -5.19
CA THR A 39 -32.04 0.60 -3.74
C THR A 39 -31.11 -0.55 -3.37
N TYR A 40 -30.05 -0.22 -2.63
CA TYR A 40 -29.06 -1.17 -2.15
C TYR A 40 -29.24 -1.37 -0.65
N ASP A 41 -29.43 -2.61 -0.21
CA ASP A 41 -29.66 -2.92 1.20
C ASP A 41 -28.67 -3.96 1.74
N PHE A 42 -27.78 -3.49 2.62
CA PHE A 42 -26.81 -4.32 3.31
C PHE A 42 -26.98 -4.31 4.84
N SER A 43 -28.14 -3.86 5.33
CA SER A 43 -28.48 -3.76 6.76
C SER A 43 -28.51 -5.10 7.50
N HIS A 44 -28.62 -6.20 6.76
CA HIS A 44 -28.59 -7.56 7.30
C HIS A 44 -27.19 -8.00 7.78
N ARG A 45 -26.13 -7.22 7.51
CA ARG A 45 -24.75 -7.55 7.92
C ARG A 45 -24.42 -6.91 9.26
N THR A 46 -23.67 -7.63 10.10
CA THR A 46 -23.46 -7.27 11.51
C THR A 46 -22.00 -6.99 11.87
N ASP A 47 -21.12 -6.89 10.88
CA ASP A 47 -19.66 -6.73 11.06
C ASP A 47 -19.20 -5.27 11.26
N LEU A 48 -20.13 -4.30 11.17
CA LEU A 48 -19.86 -2.88 11.33
C LEU A 48 -19.72 -2.50 12.81
N HIS A 49 -18.59 -1.87 13.17
CA HIS A 49 -18.30 -1.39 14.53
C HIS A 49 -18.44 0.12 14.69
N GLY A 50 -18.63 0.85 13.59
CA GLY A 50 -18.80 2.29 13.61
C GLY A 50 -18.68 2.90 12.22
N HIS A 51 -19.17 4.13 12.13
CA HIS A 51 -19.21 4.91 10.91
C HIS A 51 -18.98 6.39 11.25
N ILE A 52 -18.20 7.09 10.44
CA ILE A 52 -17.94 8.52 10.59
C ILE A 52 -17.68 9.17 9.23
N ILE A 53 -18.18 10.39 9.04
CA ILE A 53 -17.86 11.24 7.89
C ILE A 53 -16.98 12.40 8.38
N LEU A 54 -15.80 12.54 7.79
CA LEU A 54 -14.91 13.67 7.98
C LEU A 54 -14.97 14.58 6.76
N ALA A 55 -15.18 15.87 6.98
CA ALA A 55 -15.33 16.84 5.92
C ALA A 55 -14.63 18.16 6.26
N PRO A 56 -14.19 18.94 5.25
CA PRO A 56 -13.74 20.31 5.47
C PRO A 56 -14.86 21.14 6.11
N VAL A 57 -14.50 22.08 6.98
CA VAL A 57 -15.46 22.94 7.72
C VAL A 57 -16.40 23.71 6.77
N SER A 58 -15.95 23.99 5.55
CA SER A 58 -16.75 24.67 4.52
C SER A 58 -17.77 23.77 3.83
N ALA A 59 -17.85 22.48 4.15
CA ALA A 59 -18.78 21.54 3.52
C ALA A 59 -20.23 21.84 3.99
N PRO A 60 -21.21 21.95 3.07
CA PRO A 60 -22.60 22.17 3.43
C PRO A 60 -23.14 21.03 4.31
N ALA A 61 -23.80 21.38 5.42
CA ALA A 61 -24.27 20.41 6.41
C ALA A 61 -25.18 19.32 5.81
N HIS A 62 -26.05 19.68 4.87
CA HIS A 62 -26.96 18.74 4.19
C HIS A 62 -26.23 17.69 3.34
N ILE A 63 -25.00 17.96 2.88
CA ILE A 63 -24.20 16.99 2.10
C ILE A 63 -23.54 15.97 3.02
N VAL A 64 -23.10 16.40 4.20
CA VAL A 64 -22.33 15.58 5.14
C VAL A 64 -23.18 14.94 6.25
N GLU A 65 -24.49 15.17 6.22
CA GLU A 65 -25.45 14.63 7.19
C GLU A 65 -25.41 13.09 7.25
N SER A 66 -25.28 12.42 6.10
CA SER A 66 -25.23 10.97 6.02
C SER A 66 -24.52 10.51 4.76
N SER A 67 -24.08 9.24 4.73
CA SER A 67 -23.53 8.64 3.51
C SER A 67 -24.55 8.66 2.37
N SER A 68 -25.84 8.50 2.68
CA SER A 68 -26.90 8.62 1.68
C SER A 68 -26.89 9.98 1.01
N ALA A 69 -26.87 11.06 1.80
CA ALA A 69 -26.87 12.42 1.28
C ALA A 69 -25.59 12.71 0.49
N LEU A 70 -24.42 12.36 1.05
CA LEU A 70 -23.11 12.60 0.44
C LEU A 70 -23.00 11.94 -0.93
N TRP A 71 -23.29 10.65 -1.01
CA TRP A 71 -23.03 9.89 -2.23
C TRP A 71 -24.10 10.08 -3.30
N ASN A 72 -25.35 10.38 -2.92
CA ASN A 72 -26.34 10.84 -3.90
C ASN A 72 -25.95 12.20 -4.49
N GLU A 73 -25.45 13.13 -3.67
CA GLU A 73 -24.97 14.42 -4.17
C GLU A 73 -23.78 14.24 -5.13
N VAL A 74 -22.82 13.37 -4.79
CA VAL A 74 -21.70 13.00 -5.68
C VAL A 74 -22.18 12.42 -7.01
N GLU A 75 -23.13 11.47 -6.99
CA GLU A 75 -23.73 10.91 -8.20
C GLU A 75 -24.46 11.97 -9.03
N ARG A 76 -25.17 12.90 -8.39
CA ARG A 76 -25.89 13.99 -9.04
C ARG A 76 -24.94 14.95 -9.76
N VAL A 77 -23.83 15.34 -9.12
CA VAL A 77 -22.89 16.31 -9.71
C VAL A 77 -21.95 15.69 -10.76
N GLU A 78 -21.77 14.37 -10.76
CA GLU A 78 -20.97 13.70 -11.77
C GLU A 78 -21.74 13.58 -13.09
N ARG A 79 -21.41 14.43 -14.07
CA ARG A 79 -22.15 14.53 -15.33
C ARG A 79 -21.81 13.44 -16.35
N GLN A 80 -20.63 12.83 -16.24
CA GLN A 80 -20.17 11.86 -17.25
C GLN A 80 -20.78 10.48 -16.99
N ASN A 81 -21.30 9.84 -18.05
CA ASN A 81 -21.86 8.48 -17.97
C ASN A 81 -20.78 7.44 -17.61
N ASN A 82 -19.53 7.67 -17.99
CA ASN A 82 -18.36 6.88 -17.60
C ASN A 82 -17.55 7.54 -16.47
N GLY A 83 -18.17 8.44 -15.72
CA GLY A 83 -17.54 9.20 -14.65
C GLY A 83 -16.98 8.31 -13.54
N GLN A 84 -15.93 8.82 -12.91
CA GLN A 84 -15.38 8.30 -11.65
C GLN A 84 -15.99 9.09 -10.51
N THR A 85 -16.68 8.42 -9.59
CA THR A 85 -17.51 9.07 -8.55
C THR A 85 -16.82 9.09 -7.19
N ALA A 86 -16.04 8.05 -6.86
CA ALA A 86 -15.28 8.01 -5.62
C ALA A 86 -13.92 7.32 -5.83
N ARG A 87 -12.94 7.70 -5.00
CA ARG A 87 -11.83 6.80 -4.66
C ARG A 87 -12.23 6.05 -3.40
N TYR A 88 -11.81 4.81 -3.26
CA TYR A 88 -11.97 4.10 -1.99
C TYR A 88 -10.75 3.26 -1.70
N PHE A 89 -10.53 2.96 -0.43
CA PHE A 89 -9.50 2.02 -0.03
C PHE A 89 -9.96 1.19 1.15
N ASP A 90 -9.36 0.01 1.27
CA ASP A 90 -9.40 -0.82 2.46
C ASP A 90 -8.03 -0.81 3.12
N VAL A 91 -8.03 -0.69 4.45
CA VAL A 91 -6.82 -0.60 5.27
C VAL A 91 -6.91 -1.57 6.44
N ALA A 92 -5.85 -2.35 6.67
CA ALA A 92 -5.73 -3.19 7.86
C ALA A 92 -5.25 -2.34 9.04
N ILE A 93 -5.86 -2.55 10.20
CA ILE A 93 -5.54 -1.84 11.42
C ILE A 93 -4.74 -2.79 12.33
N PRO A 94 -3.73 -2.33 13.09
CA PRO A 94 -3.04 -3.18 14.04
C PRO A 94 -4.00 -3.76 15.09
N VAL A 95 -3.94 -5.08 15.31
CA VAL A 95 -4.78 -5.79 16.29
C VAL A 95 -4.38 -5.47 17.73
N GLU A 96 -3.15 -5.02 17.91
CA GLU A 96 -2.50 -4.74 19.19
C GLU A 96 -3.02 -3.46 19.87
N LEU A 97 -3.78 -2.64 19.14
CA LEU A 97 -4.36 -1.37 19.60
C LEU A 97 -5.75 -1.57 20.24
N SER A 98 -6.12 -0.64 21.12
CA SER A 98 -7.48 -0.54 21.65
C SER A 98 -8.47 -0.13 20.55
N ASN A 99 -9.76 -0.45 20.68
CA ASN A 99 -10.74 -0.06 19.65
C ASN A 99 -10.89 1.45 19.48
N ASP A 100 -10.67 2.22 20.54
CA ASP A 100 -10.67 3.68 20.47
C ASP A 100 -9.46 4.19 19.69
N ASP A 101 -8.28 3.65 19.96
CA ASP A 101 -7.06 3.98 19.21
C ASP A 101 -7.16 3.55 17.75
N LYS A 102 -7.76 2.39 17.46
CA LYS A 102 -8.04 1.94 16.08
C LYS A 102 -8.88 2.96 15.32
N LYS A 103 -9.95 3.47 15.94
CA LYS A 103 -10.82 4.50 15.33
C LYS A 103 -10.09 5.82 15.16
N LYS A 104 -9.36 6.26 16.20
CA LYS A 104 -8.61 7.52 16.22
C LYS A 104 -7.51 7.54 15.17
N LEU A 105 -6.71 6.47 15.06
CA LEU A 105 -5.65 6.32 14.06
C LEU A 105 -6.19 6.51 12.63
N VAL A 106 -7.28 5.83 12.27
CA VAL A 106 -7.86 5.94 10.92
C VAL A 106 -8.45 7.34 10.69
N ALA A 107 -9.13 7.91 11.69
CA ALA A 107 -9.70 9.25 11.60
C ALA A 107 -8.61 10.32 11.38
N GLU A 108 -7.56 10.31 12.20
CA GLU A 108 -6.43 11.25 12.08
C GLU A 108 -5.66 11.04 10.76
N TYR A 109 -5.46 9.79 10.35
CA TYR A 109 -4.86 9.49 9.05
C TYR A 109 -5.69 10.08 7.91
N CYS A 110 -7.02 9.91 7.96
CA CYS A 110 -7.89 10.44 6.92
C CYS A 110 -7.95 11.97 6.94
N GLN A 111 -7.98 12.58 8.13
CA GLN A 111 -7.96 14.02 8.32
C GLN A 111 -6.72 14.63 7.64
N LYS A 112 -5.53 14.20 8.07
CA LYS A 112 -4.23 14.70 7.61
C LYS A 112 -4.01 14.48 6.11
N ASN A 113 -4.35 13.29 5.61
CA ASN A 113 -3.94 12.90 4.26
C ASN A 113 -4.95 13.29 3.17
N PHE A 114 -6.22 13.53 3.52
CA PHE A 114 -7.31 13.74 2.57
C PHE A 114 -8.19 14.95 2.90
N VAL A 115 -8.72 15.05 4.12
CA VAL A 115 -9.70 16.08 4.47
C VAL A 115 -9.06 17.47 4.47
N ASP A 116 -7.85 17.60 5.02
CA ASP A 116 -7.07 18.84 4.99
C ASP A 116 -6.72 19.29 3.56
N LYS A 117 -6.82 18.38 2.59
CA LYS A 117 -6.61 18.66 1.15
C LYS A 117 -7.91 18.98 0.41
N GLY A 118 -9.05 19.05 1.12
CA GLY A 118 -10.36 19.40 0.57
C GLY A 118 -11.22 18.22 0.10
N MET A 119 -10.84 16.98 0.42
CA MET A 119 -11.69 15.79 0.20
C MET A 119 -12.67 15.61 1.36
N ILE A 120 -13.77 14.89 1.14
CA ILE A 120 -14.59 14.31 2.22
C ILE A 120 -14.22 12.83 2.32
N ALA A 121 -14.05 12.33 3.55
CA ALA A 121 -13.77 10.94 3.85
C ALA A 121 -14.94 10.30 4.61
N ASP A 122 -15.54 9.28 4.01
CA ASP A 122 -16.59 8.45 4.60
C ASP A 122 -15.97 7.12 5.06
N ILE A 123 -15.94 6.89 6.38
CA ILE A 123 -15.14 5.85 7.03
C ILE A 123 -16.06 4.86 7.73
N ALA A 124 -15.97 3.58 7.34
CA ALA A 124 -16.66 2.46 7.97
C ALA A 124 -15.64 1.51 8.62
N PHE A 125 -15.85 1.21 9.90
CA PHE A 125 -14.99 0.33 10.69
C PHE A 125 -15.58 -1.07 10.78
N HIS A 126 -14.79 -2.10 10.49
CA HIS A 126 -15.24 -3.48 10.43
C HIS A 126 -14.37 -4.38 11.29
N ASP A 127 -15.02 -5.36 11.91
CA ASP A 127 -14.38 -6.48 12.62
C ASP A 127 -13.29 -6.05 13.62
N LEU A 128 -13.51 -4.96 14.38
CA LEU A 128 -12.47 -4.38 15.26
C LEU A 128 -12.00 -5.33 16.36
N ASP A 129 -12.88 -6.21 16.84
CA ASP A 129 -12.61 -7.21 17.87
C ASP A 129 -12.10 -8.56 17.31
N SER A 130 -11.80 -8.62 16.02
CA SER A 130 -11.35 -9.84 15.35
C SER A 130 -9.83 -9.90 15.15
N LYS A 131 -9.34 -10.95 14.50
CA LYS A 131 -7.95 -11.06 14.01
C LYS A 131 -7.68 -10.24 12.73
N ASN A 132 -8.69 -9.57 12.17
CA ASN A 132 -8.58 -8.77 10.96
C ASN A 132 -9.40 -7.45 11.06
N PRO A 133 -9.08 -6.57 12.02
CA PRO A 133 -9.69 -5.26 12.12
C PRO A 133 -9.29 -4.43 10.90
N HIS A 134 -10.29 -3.85 10.23
CA HIS A 134 -10.05 -3.08 9.02
C HIS A 134 -11.04 -1.94 8.89
N ALA A 135 -10.68 -0.94 8.09
CA ALA A 135 -11.58 0.12 7.70
C ALA A 135 -11.74 0.19 6.19
N HIS A 136 -12.96 0.49 5.76
CA HIS A 136 -13.26 0.93 4.41
C HIS A 136 -13.42 2.45 4.41
N VAL A 137 -12.69 3.12 3.54
CA VAL A 137 -12.76 4.58 3.41
C VAL A 137 -13.13 4.93 1.98
N MET A 138 -14.16 5.74 1.80
CA MET A 138 -14.51 6.35 0.53
C MET A 138 -14.16 7.83 0.55
N LEU A 139 -13.52 8.31 -0.51
CA LEU A 139 -13.04 9.67 -0.68
C LEU A 139 -13.69 10.31 -1.90
N THR A 140 -14.12 11.57 -1.74
CA THR A 140 -14.61 12.36 -2.87
C THR A 140 -13.47 12.70 -3.84
N LEU A 141 -13.82 12.84 -5.12
CA LEU A 141 -12.86 13.18 -6.20
C LEU A 141 -12.94 14.65 -6.62
N LYS A 142 -13.78 15.44 -5.95
CA LYS A 142 -14.01 16.86 -6.17
C LYS A 142 -13.81 17.58 -4.84
N THR A 143 -13.25 18.78 -4.90
CA THR A 143 -13.19 19.67 -3.75
C THR A 143 -14.60 20.09 -3.35
N ILE A 144 -14.82 20.24 -2.04
CA ILE A 144 -16.07 20.74 -1.48
C ILE A 144 -15.85 22.16 -0.94
N GLY A 145 -16.74 23.09 -1.29
CA GLY A 145 -16.81 24.44 -0.73
C GLY A 145 -18.23 24.78 -0.28
N PRO A 146 -18.47 26.02 0.17
CA PRO A 146 -19.80 26.44 0.67
C PRO A 146 -20.93 26.27 -0.35
N GLU A 147 -20.61 26.37 -1.65
CA GLU A 147 -21.55 26.19 -2.77
C GLU A 147 -21.72 24.71 -3.20
N GLY A 148 -21.12 23.77 -2.47
CA GLY A 148 -21.10 22.35 -2.81
C GLY A 148 -19.87 21.92 -3.60
N PHE A 149 -20.01 20.87 -4.42
CA PHE A 149 -18.88 20.26 -5.11
C PHE A 149 -18.38 21.08 -6.30
N GLY A 150 -17.08 21.37 -6.29
CA GLY A 150 -16.38 22.07 -7.36
C GLY A 150 -15.86 21.17 -8.49
N LYS A 151 -14.73 21.57 -9.07
CA LYS A 151 -14.04 20.81 -10.12
C LYS A 151 -13.23 19.66 -9.52
N LYS A 152 -12.94 18.64 -10.33
CA LYS A 152 -12.02 17.56 -9.93
C LYS A 152 -10.61 18.12 -9.82
N ASP A 153 -9.96 17.89 -8.68
CA ASP A 153 -8.54 18.14 -8.53
C ASP A 153 -7.76 16.93 -9.09
N ARG A 154 -6.94 17.20 -10.11
CA ARG A 154 -6.15 16.16 -10.79
C ARG A 154 -4.89 15.81 -10.03
N SER A 155 -4.37 16.71 -9.19
CA SER A 155 -3.15 16.48 -8.39
C SER A 155 -3.30 15.28 -7.46
N TRP A 156 -4.52 15.03 -6.99
CA TRP A 156 -4.85 13.91 -6.13
C TRP A 156 -4.64 12.54 -6.78
N ASN A 157 -4.51 12.45 -8.10
CA ASN A 157 -4.33 11.19 -8.82
C ASN A 157 -2.88 10.96 -9.29
N ASP A 158 -1.93 11.79 -8.85
CA ASP A 158 -0.52 11.53 -9.13
C ASP A 158 -0.06 10.24 -8.42
N LYS A 159 0.72 9.41 -9.12
CA LYS A 159 1.21 8.12 -8.62
C LYS A 159 2.04 8.28 -7.34
N LYS A 160 2.75 9.41 -7.21
CA LYS A 160 3.56 9.73 -6.03
C LYS A 160 2.72 9.82 -4.75
N MET A 161 1.46 10.24 -4.87
CA MET A 161 0.56 10.36 -3.71
C MET A 161 0.32 9.02 -3.03
N VAL A 162 0.21 7.93 -3.80
CA VAL A 162 -0.01 6.59 -3.22
C VAL A 162 1.17 6.15 -2.37
N VAL A 163 2.40 6.45 -2.79
CA VAL A 163 3.60 6.13 -2.00
C VAL A 163 3.57 6.92 -0.68
N GLN A 164 3.31 8.23 -0.75
CA GLN A 164 3.20 9.08 0.45
C GLN A 164 2.08 8.64 1.40
N TRP A 165 0.92 8.24 0.88
CA TRP A 165 -0.17 7.73 1.71
C TRP A 165 0.19 6.43 2.41
N ARG A 166 0.86 5.52 1.71
CA ARG A 166 1.34 4.26 2.29
C ARG A 166 2.39 4.49 3.37
N GLU A 167 3.34 5.36 3.12
CA GLU A 167 4.36 5.76 4.10
C GLU A 167 3.74 6.44 5.32
N SER A 168 2.82 7.38 5.10
CA SER A 168 2.06 8.08 6.15
C SER A 168 1.28 7.10 7.03
N TRP A 169 0.62 6.10 6.42
CA TRP A 169 -0.09 5.06 7.17
C TRP A 169 0.85 4.24 8.07
N ALA A 170 1.99 3.78 7.52
CA ALA A 170 2.98 3.04 8.30
C ALA A 170 3.54 3.87 9.46
N THR A 171 3.92 5.11 9.19
CA THR A 171 4.48 6.04 10.19
C THR A 171 3.49 6.29 11.33
N MET A 172 2.23 6.63 11.00
CA MET A 172 1.21 6.90 12.01
C MET A 172 0.86 5.64 12.81
N SER A 173 0.72 4.48 12.14
CA SER A 173 0.43 3.22 12.84
C SER A 173 1.53 2.84 13.81
N ASN A 174 2.80 3.00 13.41
CA ASN A 174 3.95 2.70 14.25
C ASN A 174 4.03 3.63 15.47
N SER A 175 3.72 4.92 15.30
CA SER A 175 3.65 5.87 16.42
C SER A 175 2.55 5.52 17.42
N TYR A 176 1.39 5.04 16.94
CA TYR A 176 0.32 4.55 17.80
C TYR A 176 0.72 3.27 18.55
N LEU A 177 1.38 2.33 17.87
CA LEU A 177 1.91 1.10 18.49
C LEU A 177 2.93 1.43 19.57
N GLU A 178 3.86 2.33 19.30
CA GLU A 178 4.85 2.81 20.26
C GLU A 178 4.21 3.47 21.48
N THR A 179 3.24 4.37 21.27
CA THR A 179 2.50 5.04 22.35
C THR A 179 1.72 4.04 23.22
N ALA A 180 1.24 2.96 22.61
CA ALA A 180 0.56 1.86 23.32
C ALA A 180 1.54 0.85 23.98
N GLY A 181 2.85 1.12 23.97
CA GLY A 181 3.87 0.23 24.53
C GLY A 181 4.00 -1.10 23.80
N ARG A 182 3.69 -1.13 22.49
CA ARG A 182 3.80 -2.31 21.63
C ARG A 182 5.12 -2.30 20.89
N GLU A 183 5.73 -3.47 20.73
CA GLU A 183 6.99 -3.64 20.00
C GLU A 183 6.76 -3.84 18.49
N GLU A 184 5.55 -4.28 18.10
CA GLU A 184 5.22 -4.53 16.71
C GLU A 184 5.34 -3.27 15.85
N ARG A 185 5.81 -3.44 14.62
CA ARG A 185 5.92 -2.36 13.63
C ARG A 185 5.45 -2.88 12.26
N ILE A 186 4.90 -1.98 11.47
CA ILE A 186 4.53 -2.22 10.07
C ILE A 186 5.43 -1.44 9.13
N ASP A 187 5.69 -2.01 7.96
CA ASP A 187 6.45 -1.35 6.90
C ASP A 187 5.66 -1.42 5.58
N HIS A 188 5.57 -0.27 4.90
CA HIS A 188 4.83 -0.10 3.66
C HIS A 188 5.59 -0.56 2.41
N ARG A 189 6.91 -0.72 2.53
CA ARG A 189 7.84 -1.09 1.47
C ARG A 189 7.73 -2.58 1.17
N SER A 190 8.22 -2.99 0.02
CA SER A 190 8.26 -4.42 -0.34
C SER A 190 9.22 -5.19 0.56
N LEU A 191 8.99 -6.49 0.78
CA LEU A 191 9.92 -7.35 1.54
C LEU A 191 11.34 -7.30 0.97
N ARG A 192 11.48 -7.26 -0.36
CA ARG A 192 12.79 -7.10 -1.02
C ARG A 192 13.49 -5.79 -0.62
N THR A 193 12.74 -4.69 -0.58
CA THR A 193 13.28 -3.39 -0.18
C THR A 193 13.67 -3.39 1.29
N GLN A 194 12.83 -3.98 2.15
CA GLN A 194 13.12 -4.11 3.58
C GLN A 194 14.39 -4.95 3.82
N CYS A 195 14.55 -6.05 3.08
CA CYS A 195 15.73 -6.91 3.17
C CYS A 195 17.01 -6.18 2.76
N ALA A 196 16.97 -5.47 1.62
CA ALA A 196 18.14 -4.72 1.15
C ALA A 196 18.53 -3.58 2.11
N ASP A 197 17.54 -2.88 2.67
CA ASP A 197 17.74 -1.83 3.67
C ASP A 197 18.33 -2.40 4.96
N ALA A 198 17.80 -3.52 5.45
CA ALA A 198 18.32 -4.21 6.64
C ALA A 198 19.77 -4.68 6.45
N LEU A 199 20.15 -5.15 5.26
CA LEU A 199 21.55 -5.50 4.97
C LEU A 199 22.47 -4.27 5.00
N ALA A 200 22.05 -3.15 4.40
CA ALA A 200 22.82 -1.91 4.44
C ALA A 200 22.99 -1.39 5.89
N GLN A 201 21.92 -1.43 6.69
CA GLN A 201 21.98 -1.06 8.11
C GLN A 201 22.89 -2.01 8.92
N ALA A 202 22.94 -3.30 8.60
CA ALA A 202 23.84 -4.24 9.25
C ALA A 202 25.33 -3.97 8.93
N GLU A 203 25.64 -3.41 7.75
CA GLU A 203 26.99 -2.99 7.36
C GLU A 203 27.42 -1.72 8.11
N GLU A 204 26.49 -0.80 8.35
CA GLU A 204 26.72 0.46 9.06
C GLU A 204 26.65 0.34 10.59
N ALA A 205 26.10 -0.76 11.11
CA ALA A 205 25.90 -0.98 12.53
C ALA A 205 27.22 -0.98 13.33
N PHE A 206 27.25 -0.20 14.41
CA PHE A 206 28.43 -0.03 15.25
C PHE A 206 28.54 -1.10 16.33
N SER A 207 27.40 -1.56 16.87
CA SER A 207 27.36 -2.58 17.92
C SER A 207 27.03 -3.97 17.37
N ALA A 208 27.48 -5.00 18.08
CA ALA A 208 27.18 -6.40 17.77
C ALA A 208 25.67 -6.65 17.80
N GLU A 209 24.99 -6.08 18.79
CA GLU A 209 23.55 -6.23 18.99
C GLU A 209 22.75 -5.57 17.86
N GLU A 210 23.08 -4.35 17.46
CA GLU A 210 22.45 -3.70 16.30
C GLU A 210 22.70 -4.47 15.02
N LYS A 211 23.93 -4.96 14.81
CA LYS A 211 24.25 -5.77 13.64
C LYS A 211 23.46 -7.08 13.62
N ALA A 212 23.37 -7.77 14.75
CA ALA A 212 22.58 -8.98 14.91
C ALA A 212 21.10 -8.72 14.62
N PHE A 213 20.55 -7.62 15.15
CA PHE A 213 19.18 -7.19 14.88
C PHE A 213 18.92 -6.99 13.39
N TRP A 214 19.77 -6.24 12.70
CA TRP A 214 19.60 -5.97 11.27
C TRP A 214 19.79 -7.22 10.40
N LEU A 215 20.75 -8.10 10.71
CA LEU A 215 20.90 -9.38 10.02
C LEU A 215 19.70 -10.31 10.22
N ALA A 216 19.15 -10.36 11.43
CA ALA A 216 17.91 -11.08 11.72
C ALA A 216 16.75 -10.51 10.90
N LYS A 217 16.61 -9.17 10.83
CA LYS A 217 15.60 -8.49 10.02
C LYS A 217 15.74 -8.80 8.53
N ALA A 218 16.96 -8.80 8.02
CA ALA A 218 17.25 -9.17 6.63
C ALA A 218 16.83 -10.61 6.35
N THR A 219 17.13 -11.54 7.25
CA THR A 219 16.74 -12.95 7.16
C THR A 219 15.21 -13.13 7.16
N GLU A 220 14.52 -12.48 8.09
CA GLU A 220 13.05 -12.52 8.23
C GLU A 220 12.33 -12.07 6.94
N THR A 221 12.89 -11.06 6.29
CA THR A 221 12.32 -10.40 5.10
C THR A 221 12.80 -11.02 3.78
N ASN A 222 13.79 -11.92 3.82
CA ASN A 222 14.31 -12.61 2.65
C ASN A 222 13.36 -13.74 2.20
N ARG A 223 12.17 -13.37 1.72
CA ARG A 223 11.15 -14.30 1.20
C ARG A 223 10.20 -13.59 0.22
N PRO A 224 9.53 -14.33 -0.66
CA PRO A 224 8.47 -13.76 -1.49
C PRO A 224 7.28 -13.27 -0.64
N ALA A 225 6.62 -12.22 -1.12
CA ALA A 225 5.36 -11.78 -0.55
C ALA A 225 4.26 -12.82 -0.84
N MET A 226 3.40 -13.08 0.15
CA MET A 226 2.27 -13.98 0.00
C MET A 226 1.31 -13.46 -1.08
N GLN A 227 0.83 -14.35 -1.94
CA GLN A 227 0.03 -13.94 -3.10
C GLN A 227 -1.43 -13.66 -2.71
N ARG A 228 -2.06 -12.65 -3.31
CA ARG A 228 -3.48 -12.41 -3.04
C ARG A 228 -4.34 -13.46 -3.73
N VAL A 229 -5.01 -14.31 -2.93
CA VAL A 229 -6.02 -15.24 -3.44
C VAL A 229 -7.37 -14.53 -3.51
N HIS A 230 -8.03 -14.59 -4.67
CA HIS A 230 -9.37 -14.04 -4.84
C HIS A 230 -10.39 -14.80 -3.97
N ARG A 231 -11.35 -14.10 -3.36
CA ARG A 231 -12.32 -14.68 -2.41
C ARG A 231 -13.07 -15.90 -2.94
N ALA A 232 -13.45 -15.88 -4.22
CA ALA A 232 -14.14 -17.01 -4.85
C ALA A 232 -13.31 -18.31 -4.90
N LYS A 233 -11.99 -18.22 -4.71
CA LYS A 233 -11.05 -19.35 -4.73
C LYS A 233 -10.54 -19.73 -3.34
N TRP A 234 -10.97 -19.06 -2.27
CA TRP A 234 -10.44 -19.33 -0.91
C TRP A 234 -10.67 -20.77 -0.44
N ASN A 235 -11.75 -21.41 -0.89
CA ASN A 235 -12.07 -22.80 -0.56
C ASN A 235 -11.53 -23.80 -1.58
N ASN A 236 -10.73 -23.36 -2.56
CA ASN A 236 -10.07 -24.26 -3.51
C ASN A 236 -8.85 -24.91 -2.82
N THR A 237 -8.72 -26.23 -2.93
CA THR A 237 -7.61 -27.01 -2.36
C THR A 237 -6.25 -26.45 -2.77
N GLU A 238 -6.04 -26.17 -4.05
CA GLU A 238 -4.78 -25.60 -4.57
C GLU A 238 -4.45 -24.25 -3.91
N SER A 239 -5.46 -23.41 -3.68
CA SER A 239 -5.25 -22.11 -3.03
C SER A 239 -4.97 -22.23 -1.54
N GLN A 240 -5.49 -23.26 -0.87
CA GLN A 240 -5.20 -23.55 0.53
C GLN A 240 -3.80 -24.16 0.69
N GLU A 241 -3.42 -25.08 -0.19
CA GLU A 241 -2.06 -25.65 -0.24
C GLU A 241 -1.03 -24.55 -0.50
N GLN A 242 -1.25 -23.69 -1.50
CA GLN A 242 -0.39 -22.55 -1.76
C GLN A 242 -0.24 -21.66 -0.51
N ARG A 243 -1.35 -21.33 0.17
CA ARG A 243 -1.34 -20.53 1.39
C ARG A 243 -0.51 -21.20 2.48
N ALA A 244 -0.70 -22.51 2.68
CA ALA A 244 0.02 -23.28 3.69
C ALA A 244 1.53 -23.31 3.39
N THR A 245 1.93 -23.52 2.14
CA THR A 245 3.34 -23.48 1.72
C THR A 245 3.95 -22.09 1.94
N GLU A 246 3.25 -21.02 1.54
CA GLU A 246 3.69 -19.64 1.75
C GLU A 246 3.85 -19.30 3.25
N GLN A 247 2.94 -19.81 4.09
CA GLN A 247 2.99 -19.62 5.55
C GLN A 247 4.14 -20.41 6.18
N ALA A 248 4.33 -21.67 5.79
CA ALA A 248 5.44 -22.50 6.27
C ALA A 248 6.79 -21.86 5.95
N LEU A 249 6.97 -21.31 4.74
CA LEU A 249 8.17 -20.58 4.37
C LEU A 249 8.37 -19.32 5.23
N ARG A 250 7.31 -18.56 5.48
CA ARG A 250 7.37 -17.40 6.38
C ARG A 250 7.80 -17.81 7.79
N ASP A 251 7.18 -18.84 8.34
CA ASP A 251 7.43 -19.28 9.71
C ASP A 251 8.86 -19.84 9.83
N GLN A 252 9.36 -20.55 8.81
CA GLN A 252 10.77 -20.94 8.71
C GLN A 252 11.72 -19.73 8.76
N GLN A 253 11.49 -18.70 7.94
CA GLN A 253 12.35 -17.50 7.95
C GLN A 253 12.32 -16.76 9.28
N ILE A 254 11.19 -16.76 10.00
CA ILE A 254 11.09 -16.18 11.34
C ILE A 254 11.97 -16.95 12.32
N GLU A 255 11.96 -18.28 12.28
CA GLU A 255 12.82 -19.11 13.14
C GLU A 255 14.30 -18.99 12.77
N GLU A 256 14.64 -18.91 11.48
CA GLU A 256 16.00 -18.63 11.03
C GLU A 256 16.49 -17.25 11.50
N ALA A 257 15.64 -16.22 11.41
CA ALA A 257 15.97 -14.88 11.89
C ALA A 257 16.28 -14.86 13.39
N LYS A 258 15.53 -15.60 14.23
CA LYS A 258 15.83 -15.75 15.66
C LYS A 258 17.18 -16.40 15.90
N LYS A 259 17.51 -17.46 15.15
CA LYS A 259 18.81 -18.13 15.24
C LYS A 259 19.95 -17.19 14.84
N VAL A 260 19.77 -16.42 13.75
CA VAL A 260 20.73 -15.40 13.31
C VAL A 260 20.94 -14.38 14.42
N TYR A 261 19.86 -13.83 14.98
CA TYR A 261 19.98 -12.87 16.09
C TYR A 261 20.82 -13.42 17.24
N ASN A 262 20.43 -14.57 17.80
CA ASN A 262 21.12 -15.17 18.95
C ASN A 262 22.59 -15.47 18.64
N THR A 263 22.87 -16.01 17.45
CA THR A 263 24.23 -16.34 17.03
C THR A 263 25.10 -15.08 17.00
N PHE A 264 24.63 -14.00 16.37
CA PHE A 264 25.43 -12.79 16.21
C PHE A 264 25.47 -11.90 17.46
N SER A 265 24.45 -11.95 18.31
CA SER A 265 24.45 -11.23 19.59
C SER A 265 25.39 -11.86 20.62
N GLU A 266 25.61 -13.18 20.54
CA GLU A 266 26.46 -13.92 21.48
C GLU A 266 27.93 -14.01 21.03
N LEU A 267 28.27 -13.60 19.80
CA LEU A 267 29.64 -13.65 19.31
C LEU A 267 30.55 -12.69 20.10
N PRO A 268 31.57 -13.19 20.82
CA PRO A 268 32.56 -12.32 21.45
C PRO A 268 33.42 -11.67 20.36
N LEU A 269 33.30 -10.37 20.18
CA LEU A 269 34.06 -9.60 19.19
C LEU A 269 35.38 -9.03 19.73
N GLU A 270 35.69 -9.23 21.01
CA GLU A 270 37.01 -8.87 21.53
C GLU A 270 38.06 -9.92 21.15
N ILE A 271 38.78 -9.66 20.07
CA ILE A 271 40.14 -10.19 19.95
C ILE A 271 41.03 -9.28 20.81
N VAL A 272 41.20 -9.61 22.10
CA VAL A 272 42.19 -8.95 22.95
C VAL A 272 43.57 -9.44 22.52
N VAL A 273 44.26 -8.65 21.71
CA VAL A 273 45.67 -8.88 21.37
C VAL A 273 46.52 -8.19 22.43
N ASP A 274 47.17 -8.95 23.31
CA ASP A 274 48.18 -8.40 24.21
C ASP A 274 49.41 -7.97 23.40
N VAL A 275 49.58 -6.66 23.26
CA VAL A 275 50.68 -6.04 22.52
C VAL A 275 52.07 -6.36 23.10
N ARG A 276 52.16 -6.89 24.33
CA ARG A 276 53.43 -7.30 24.95
C ARG A 276 53.75 -8.77 24.77
N SER A 277 52.76 -9.61 24.43
CA SER A 277 52.93 -11.07 24.31
C SER A 277 52.71 -11.61 22.90
N PHE A 278 52.24 -10.79 21.95
CA PHE A 278 52.10 -11.23 20.57
C PHE A 278 53.42 -11.12 19.79
N THR A 279 53.70 -12.12 18.96
CA THR A 279 54.86 -12.12 18.07
C THR A 279 54.34 -11.85 16.65
N ILE A 280 54.71 -10.71 16.07
CA ILE A 280 54.43 -10.45 14.65
C ILE A 280 55.45 -11.24 13.84
N THR A 281 55.05 -12.39 13.30
CA THR A 281 55.81 -13.09 12.27
C THR A 281 55.47 -12.48 10.92
N HIS A 282 56.43 -11.81 10.29
CA HIS A 282 56.34 -11.50 8.87
C HIS A 282 56.42 -12.83 8.12
N LEU A 283 55.32 -13.25 7.49
CA LEU A 283 55.33 -14.44 6.63
C LEU A 283 56.43 -14.24 5.57
N ALA A 284 57.39 -15.16 5.52
CA ALA A 284 58.40 -15.16 4.49
C ALA A 284 57.71 -15.58 3.19
N GLU A 285 57.62 -14.62 2.27
CA GLU A 285 56.93 -14.71 0.98
C GLU A 285 55.39 -14.82 1.09
N PRO A 286 54.64 -14.13 0.21
CA PRO A 286 53.20 -14.31 0.15
C PRO A 286 52.93 -15.73 -0.35
N GLU A 287 52.52 -16.64 0.53
CA GLU A 287 51.87 -17.86 0.08
C GLU A 287 50.57 -17.46 -0.62
N GLU A 288 50.56 -17.56 -1.94
CA GLU A 288 49.32 -17.53 -2.73
C GLU A 288 48.42 -18.65 -2.21
N ILE A 289 47.37 -18.27 -1.47
CA ILE A 289 46.27 -19.18 -1.16
C ILE A 289 45.53 -19.40 -2.48
N VAL A 290 45.95 -20.42 -3.24
CA VAL A 290 45.25 -20.87 -4.44
C VAL A 290 43.95 -21.54 -3.99
N ILE A 291 42.85 -20.79 -4.06
CA ILE A 291 41.51 -21.35 -3.98
C ILE A 291 41.36 -22.25 -5.21
N PRO A 292 41.10 -23.57 -5.06
CA PRO A 292 40.99 -24.44 -6.21
C PRO A 292 39.75 -24.06 -7.03
N ASP A 293 40.00 -23.52 -8.22
CA ASP A 293 38.98 -23.42 -9.25
C ASP A 293 38.52 -24.83 -9.60
N PHE A 294 37.27 -25.18 -9.26
CA PHE A 294 36.63 -26.34 -9.85
C PHE A 294 36.69 -26.21 -11.38
N PRO A 295 37.01 -27.28 -12.12
CA PRO A 295 37.29 -27.16 -13.54
C PRO A 295 36.03 -26.73 -14.29
N ALA A 296 36.02 -25.47 -14.73
CA ALA A 296 35.30 -25.10 -15.92
C ALA A 296 36.02 -25.77 -17.10
N THR A 297 35.32 -26.71 -17.74
CA THR A 297 35.77 -27.38 -18.95
C THR A 297 36.21 -26.36 -20.01
N THR A 298 37.38 -26.63 -20.56
CA THR A 298 38.19 -25.88 -21.52
C THR A 298 37.49 -25.58 -22.84
N LYS A 299 37.59 -24.34 -23.38
CA LYS A 299 38.36 -24.01 -24.61
C LYS A 299 38.23 -22.55 -25.06
N GLN A 300 39.32 -21.82 -24.77
CA GLN A 300 40.09 -20.83 -25.55
C GLN A 300 39.40 -19.78 -26.43
N GLN A 301 39.80 -18.51 -26.22
CA GLN A 301 40.30 -17.67 -27.32
C GLN A 301 41.42 -16.70 -26.85
N PRO A 302 42.36 -16.31 -27.75
CA PRO A 302 43.65 -15.70 -27.41
C PRO A 302 43.68 -14.16 -27.32
N VAL A 303 44.41 -13.71 -26.29
CA VAL A 303 45.42 -12.61 -26.16
C VAL A 303 45.36 -11.34 -27.04
N MET A 304 45.18 -10.23 -26.31
CA MET A 304 45.86 -8.89 -26.31
C MET A 304 46.41 -8.22 -27.57
N THR A 305 46.23 -6.89 -27.62
CA THR A 305 47.24 -5.79 -27.51
C THR A 305 46.54 -4.46 -27.88
N THR A 306 46.82 -3.23 -27.43
CA THR A 306 47.74 -2.54 -26.50
C THR A 306 47.16 -1.13 -26.24
N HIS A 307 47.70 -0.44 -25.23
CA HIS A 307 47.28 0.84 -24.64
C HIS A 307 47.36 2.10 -25.53
N ALA A 308 46.52 3.10 -25.23
CA ALA A 308 46.94 4.48 -24.96
C ALA A 308 45.85 5.33 -24.28
N THR A 309 46.25 5.98 -23.19
CA THR A 309 45.55 6.99 -22.37
C THR A 309 45.20 8.28 -23.11
N SER A 310 44.01 8.88 -22.87
CA SER A 310 43.87 10.34 -22.80
C SER A 310 42.64 10.82 -22.01
N ARG A 311 42.82 12.00 -21.45
CA ARG A 311 42.13 12.78 -20.40
C ARG A 311 40.69 13.25 -20.67
N ARG A 312 39.93 13.25 -19.56
CA ARG A 312 38.83 14.13 -19.06
C ARG A 312 37.66 14.58 -19.98
N PRO A 313 36.41 14.57 -19.46
CA PRO A 313 35.22 15.05 -20.18
C PRO A 313 35.01 16.56 -20.06
N ALA A 314 34.50 17.18 -21.12
CA ALA A 314 33.93 18.53 -21.13
C ALA A 314 32.40 18.47 -21.28
N THR A 315 31.75 19.30 -20.48
CA THR A 315 30.34 19.59 -20.26
C THR A 315 29.51 19.85 -21.53
N LYS A 316 28.19 19.58 -21.49
CA LYS A 316 27.18 20.49 -22.07
C LYS A 316 25.78 20.30 -21.46
N SER A 317 25.30 21.42 -20.94
CA SER A 317 23.98 21.72 -20.38
C SER A 317 22.89 21.82 -21.44
N TYR A 318 21.63 21.55 -21.06
CA TYR A 318 20.47 22.23 -21.63
C TYR A 318 19.74 23.01 -20.54
N ARG A 319 20.05 24.30 -20.46
CA ARG A 319 19.29 25.34 -19.74
C ARG A 319 18.60 26.18 -20.81
N ASN A 320 17.27 26.30 -20.75
CA ASN A 320 16.49 27.18 -21.62
C ASN A 320 16.63 28.64 -21.13
N PRO A 321 17.03 29.62 -21.96
CA PRO A 321 17.27 31.01 -21.53
C PRO A 321 16.04 31.91 -21.37
N ASN A 322 14.81 31.49 -21.73
CA ASN A 322 13.67 32.42 -21.79
C ASN A 322 12.54 32.18 -20.79
N LYS A 323 12.82 31.69 -19.57
CA LYS A 323 11.78 31.59 -18.52
C LYS A 323 11.99 32.59 -17.39
N VAL A 324 11.35 33.75 -17.54
CA VAL A 324 11.22 34.77 -16.50
C VAL A 324 10.36 34.21 -15.35
N SER A 325 10.94 34.20 -14.15
CA SER A 325 10.24 33.93 -12.90
C SER A 325 9.93 35.26 -12.23
N LYS A 326 8.65 35.49 -11.89
CA LYS A 326 8.23 36.59 -10.99
C LYS A 326 7.71 35.95 -9.71
N VAL A 327 8.47 36.11 -8.64
CA VAL A 327 8.01 35.94 -7.25
C VAL A 327 7.60 37.32 -6.76
N ASN A 328 6.37 37.45 -6.26
CA ASN A 328 5.95 38.60 -5.46
C ASN A 328 5.69 38.12 -4.02
N VAL A 329 6.16 38.95 -3.10
CA VAL A 329 6.07 38.87 -1.64
C VAL A 329 4.71 39.38 -1.15
N SER A 330 4.11 38.67 -0.20
CA SER A 330 3.19 39.13 0.88
C SER A 330 2.66 37.85 1.54
N GLY A 331 2.58 37.61 2.85
CA GLY A 331 2.50 38.47 4.01
C GLY A 331 1.45 37.86 4.95
N LYS A 332 1.87 37.48 6.16
CA LYS A 332 1.07 37.33 7.41
C LYS A 332 0.15 36.11 7.64
N LYS A 333 0.34 35.59 8.88
CA LYS A 333 -0.61 35.10 9.90
C LYS A 333 -0.94 33.60 9.97
N SER A 334 -0.43 32.98 11.03
CA SER A 334 -0.97 31.78 11.69
C SER A 334 -2.28 32.08 12.43
N PRO A 335 -3.19 31.11 12.51
CA PRO A 335 -3.95 30.85 13.75
C PRO A 335 -3.91 29.35 14.10
N VAL A 336 -3.39 28.94 15.26
CA VAL A 336 -4.11 28.71 16.54
C VAL A 336 -5.36 27.83 16.38
N LEU A 337 -5.22 26.58 16.84
CA LEU A 337 -6.25 25.55 16.99
C LEU A 337 -7.20 25.89 18.16
N ILE A 338 -8.51 25.78 17.93
CA ILE A 338 -9.52 25.70 18.98
C ILE A 338 -10.34 24.43 18.72
N VAL A 339 -10.28 23.52 19.68
CA VAL A 339 -11.08 22.28 19.75
C VAL A 339 -12.42 22.60 20.42
N PRO A 340 -13.55 22.05 19.94
CA PRO A 340 -14.71 21.81 20.80
C PRO A 340 -14.91 20.31 21.06
N GLU A 341 -15.21 20.02 22.32
CA GLU A 341 -15.54 18.71 22.91
C GLU A 341 -16.87 18.10 22.44
N PRO A 342 -17.10 16.78 22.68
CA PRO A 342 -18.08 15.97 21.97
C PRO A 342 -19.46 15.96 22.63
N THR A 343 -20.52 16.29 21.88
CA THR A 343 -21.91 16.10 22.34
C THR A 343 -22.57 14.87 21.73
N ALA A 344 -22.85 13.90 22.61
CA ALA A 344 -24.01 13.01 22.71
C ALA A 344 -24.56 12.32 21.44
N SER A 345 -24.49 10.98 21.45
CA SER A 345 -25.10 10.07 20.49
C SER A 345 -26.63 10.02 20.62
N THR A 346 -27.33 10.26 19.52
CA THR A 346 -28.79 10.12 19.43
C THR A 346 -29.15 8.64 19.25
N LYS A 347 -29.68 8.00 20.30
CA LYS A 347 -30.37 6.70 20.20
C LYS A 347 -31.74 6.92 19.55
N LEU A 348 -32.07 6.15 18.51
CA LEU A 348 -33.43 6.08 17.96
C LEU A 348 -33.95 4.65 17.82
N LYS A 349 -35.25 4.56 18.05
CA LYS A 349 -36.08 3.40 18.40
C LYS A 349 -36.41 2.49 17.21
N THR A 350 -36.57 1.21 17.53
CA THR A 350 -37.15 0.14 16.70
C THR A 350 -38.63 0.37 16.38
N PRO A 351 -39.07 0.15 15.13
CA PRO A 351 -40.45 -0.24 14.83
C PRO A 351 -40.56 -1.68 14.31
N SER A 352 -41.73 -2.24 14.56
CA SER A 352 -42.13 -3.64 14.52
C SER A 352 -42.17 -4.30 13.14
N ILE A 353 -41.92 -5.61 13.17
CA ILE A 353 -41.99 -6.57 12.07
C ILE A 353 -43.43 -6.71 11.54
N GLN A 354 -43.61 -6.63 10.23
CA GLN A 354 -44.64 -7.39 9.52
C GLN A 354 -44.00 -8.16 8.36
N ASN A 355 -44.16 -9.48 8.43
CA ASN A 355 -43.67 -10.45 7.45
C ASN A 355 -44.47 -10.35 6.14
N THR A 356 -43.78 -10.37 5.00
CA THR A 356 -44.29 -11.07 3.81
C THR A 356 -43.13 -11.43 2.89
N ARG A 357 -43.06 -12.72 2.58
CA ARG A 357 -41.96 -13.41 1.90
C ARG A 357 -42.39 -13.68 0.47
N ALA A 358 -41.62 -13.25 -0.53
CA ALA A 358 -41.62 -13.86 -1.86
C ALA A 358 -40.27 -13.62 -2.55
N LYS A 359 -39.50 -14.70 -2.77
CA LYS A 359 -38.26 -14.70 -3.55
C LYS A 359 -38.60 -14.87 -5.02
N ASN A 360 -38.44 -13.83 -5.83
CA ASN A 360 -38.47 -13.96 -7.29
C ASN A 360 -37.06 -13.73 -7.85
N ARG A 361 -36.45 -14.79 -8.41
CA ARG A 361 -35.21 -14.74 -9.20
C ARG A 361 -35.58 -14.43 -10.65
N ALA A 362 -34.94 -13.43 -11.25
CA ALA A 362 -35.06 -13.11 -12.67
C ALA A 362 -34.07 -13.94 -13.54
N PRO A 363 -34.40 -14.24 -14.82
CA PRO A 363 -33.66 -15.19 -15.65
C PRO A 363 -32.43 -14.57 -16.34
N MET A 364 -31.35 -15.34 -16.45
CA MET A 364 -30.13 -15.00 -17.20
C MET A 364 -30.31 -15.24 -18.71
N ARG A 365 -30.04 -14.23 -19.54
CA ARG A 365 -29.95 -14.35 -21.00
C ARG A 365 -28.55 -14.84 -21.42
N SER A 366 -28.52 -15.94 -22.17
CA SER A 366 -27.36 -16.48 -22.88
C SER A 366 -26.98 -15.59 -24.08
N ARG A 367 -25.69 -15.24 -24.24
CA ARG A 367 -25.16 -14.55 -25.43
C ARG A 367 -24.19 -15.44 -26.21
N LYS A 368 -24.42 -15.44 -27.53
CA LYS A 368 -23.85 -16.29 -28.59
C LYS A 368 -22.31 -16.30 -28.66
N GLN A 369 -21.76 -17.48 -28.97
CA GLN A 369 -20.35 -17.71 -29.34
C GLN A 369 -20.01 -17.09 -30.71
N THR A 370 -18.86 -16.43 -30.80
CA THR A 370 -18.22 -16.01 -32.06
C THR A 370 -16.88 -16.73 -32.24
N LYS A 371 -16.64 -17.29 -33.43
CA LYS A 371 -15.42 -18.04 -33.80
C LYS A 371 -14.21 -17.10 -34.00
N PRO A 372 -12.98 -17.53 -33.67
CA PRO A 372 -11.77 -16.71 -33.81
C PRO A 372 -11.27 -16.68 -35.26
N ARG A 373 -10.87 -15.48 -35.71
CA ARG A 373 -10.23 -15.24 -37.01
C ARG A 373 -8.71 -15.31 -36.80
N GLN A 374 -8.04 -16.25 -37.46
CA GLN A 374 -6.57 -16.35 -37.43
C GLN A 374 -5.94 -15.25 -38.29
N ASN A 375 -5.02 -14.46 -37.71
CA ASN A 375 -4.21 -13.50 -38.45
C ASN A 375 -2.72 -13.80 -38.22
N GLY A 376 -2.05 -14.25 -39.29
CA GLY A 376 -0.63 -14.60 -39.36
C GLY A 376 0.33 -13.40 -39.44
N LEU A 377 0.07 -12.32 -38.70
CA LEU A 377 0.97 -11.15 -38.66
C LEU A 377 2.18 -11.33 -37.71
N PHE A 378 2.05 -12.16 -36.68
CA PHE A 378 3.11 -12.32 -35.67
C PHE A 378 4.27 -13.22 -36.10
N LYS A 379 4.10 -14.11 -37.09
CA LYS A 379 5.20 -14.98 -37.57
C LYS A 379 6.24 -14.25 -38.44
N ARG A 380 5.88 -13.11 -39.05
CA ARG A 380 6.81 -12.36 -39.92
C ARG A 380 7.72 -11.39 -39.15
N PHE A 381 7.34 -10.98 -37.94
CA PHE A 381 8.13 -10.06 -37.13
C PHE A 381 9.30 -10.75 -36.42
N THR A 382 9.12 -12.02 -36.02
CA THR A 382 10.16 -12.80 -35.33
C THR A 382 11.30 -13.23 -36.25
N LEU A 383 11.04 -13.46 -37.54
CA LEU A 383 12.07 -13.84 -38.52
C LEU A 383 13.00 -12.67 -38.89
N LEU A 384 12.50 -11.42 -38.90
CA LEU A 384 13.32 -10.25 -39.19
C LEU A 384 14.29 -9.90 -38.04
N ILE A 385 13.91 -10.16 -36.79
CA ILE A 385 14.76 -9.88 -35.63
C ILE A 385 15.86 -10.93 -35.47
N VAL A 386 15.57 -12.21 -35.77
CA VAL A 386 16.58 -13.27 -35.75
C VAL A 386 17.57 -13.12 -36.91
N GLY A 387 17.13 -12.63 -38.08
CA GLY A 387 18.02 -12.27 -39.19
C GLY A 387 18.98 -11.13 -38.86
N TYR A 388 18.49 -10.06 -38.23
CA TYR A 388 19.30 -8.90 -37.84
C TYR A 388 20.37 -9.23 -36.80
N ILE A 389 20.09 -10.16 -35.87
CA ILE A 389 21.04 -10.53 -34.81
C ILE A 389 22.17 -11.42 -35.34
N ARG A 390 21.90 -12.30 -36.33
CA ARG A 390 22.93 -13.13 -36.99
C ARG A 390 23.88 -12.35 -37.90
N GLU A 391 23.49 -11.16 -38.33
CA GLU A 391 24.27 -10.35 -39.27
C GLU A 391 25.16 -9.31 -38.55
N LYS A 392 24.93 -9.09 -37.24
CA LYS A 392 25.63 -8.08 -36.43
C LYS A 392 26.47 -8.61 -35.26
N PHE A 393 26.30 -9.88 -34.90
CA PHE A 393 27.04 -10.60 -33.87
C PHE A 393 27.34 -12.00 -34.39
#